data_AF-H6Q5Z9-F1
#
_entry.id   AF-H6Q5Z9-F1
#
_cell.length_a   1.000
_cell.length_b   1.000
_cell.length_c   1.000
_cell.angle_alpha   90.00
_cell.angle_beta   90.00
_cell.angle_gamma   90.00
#
_symmetry.space_group_name_H-M   'P 1'
#
loop_
_entity.id
_entity.type
_entity.pdbx_description
1 polymer ?
#
loop_
_entity_poly.entity_id
_entity_poly.type
_entity_poly.pdbx_seq_one_letter_code
_entity_poly.pdbx_strand_id
1 'polypeptide(L)'
;MRACRPHPRALLRFAYLQEVLWEMAAYWCRCLRYAPLCGRGRCPVDATACAAALPAVLAAWGSLVRANFYVFLRGEVPERFYLAVAKAASRLFTHLAQDGYILYEDLVTEAAILFLEVSRRKVYPPPTPATP
;
A
#
# COMPACT_ATOMS: atom_id res chain seq x y z
N MET A 1 0.05 9.94 16.43
CA MET A 1 0.38 9.25 15.16
C MET A 1 1.45 8.22 15.48
N ARG A 2 1.18 6.91 15.31
CA ARG A 2 2.21 5.88 15.47
C ARG A 2 3.34 6.17 14.49
N ALA A 3 4.59 5.95 14.91
CA ALA A 3 5.74 6.11 14.02
C ALA A 3 5.52 5.25 12.78
N CYS A 4 5.55 5.87 11.60
CA CYS A 4 5.43 5.19 10.30
C CYS A 4 6.71 4.40 10.04
N ARG A 5 6.88 3.31 10.78
CA ARG A 5 7.98 2.38 10.68
C ARG A 5 7.45 1.05 10.20
N PRO A 6 8.26 0.28 9.46
CA PRO A 6 7.89 -1.08 9.14
C PRO A 6 7.59 -1.86 10.42
N HIS A 7 6.62 -2.75 10.36
CA HIS A 7 6.32 -3.61 11.48
C HIS A 7 7.54 -4.51 11.78
N PRO A 8 7.99 -4.67 13.04
CA PRO A 8 9.22 -5.42 13.35
C PRO A 8 9.24 -6.85 12.82
N ARG A 9 8.07 -7.51 12.74
CA ARG A 9 7.97 -8.85 12.14
C ARG A 9 8.19 -8.85 10.63
N ALA A 10 7.74 -7.82 9.93
CA ALA A 10 8.00 -7.71 8.50
C ALA A 10 9.52 -7.55 8.27
N LEU A 11 10.19 -6.73 9.08
CA LEU A 11 11.65 -6.60 9.04
C LEU A 11 12.38 -7.91 9.36
N LEU A 12 11.90 -8.67 10.34
CA LEU A 12 12.51 -9.94 10.73
C LEU A 12 12.28 -11.04 9.67
N ARG A 13 11.07 -11.13 9.13
CA ARG A 13 10.66 -12.18 8.18
C ARG A 13 11.13 -11.90 6.75
N PHE A 14 11.17 -10.63 6.36
CA PHE A 14 11.54 -10.15 5.03
C PHE A 14 12.77 -9.25 5.10
N ALA A 15 13.82 -9.70 5.78
CA ALA A 15 15.07 -8.94 5.92
C ALA A 15 15.65 -8.52 4.55
N TYR A 16 15.47 -9.35 3.51
CA TYR A 16 15.88 -9.04 2.14
C TYR A 16 15.09 -7.90 1.48
N LEU A 17 13.93 -7.50 2.03
CA LEU A 17 13.13 -6.35 1.58
C LEU A 17 13.29 -5.12 2.49
N GLN A 18 14.24 -5.13 3.42
CA GLN A 18 14.32 -4.10 4.47
C GLN A 18 14.27 -2.67 3.92
N GLU A 19 15.09 -2.33 2.92
CA GLU A 19 15.09 -1.00 2.30
C GLU A 19 13.72 -0.63 1.72
N VAL A 20 13.13 -1.54 0.95
CA VAL A 20 11.81 -1.36 0.32
C VAL A 20 10.71 -1.19 1.38
N LEU A 21 10.75 -1.97 2.46
CA LEU A 21 9.80 -1.86 3.57
C LEU A 21 9.87 -0.49 4.23
N TRP A 22 11.08 0.06 4.42
CA TRP A 22 11.25 1.41 4.94
C TRP A 22 10.70 2.48 3.98
N GLU A 23 10.92 2.34 2.68
CA GLU A 23 10.33 3.24 1.67
C GLU A 23 8.80 3.17 1.65
N MET A 24 8.24 1.95 1.70
CA MET A 24 6.80 1.73 1.80
C MET A 24 6.23 2.39 3.05
N ALA A 25 6.85 2.18 4.22
CA ALA A 25 6.40 2.80 5.47
C ALA A 25 6.45 4.33 5.43
N ALA A 26 7.50 4.91 4.84
CA ALA A 26 7.62 6.34 4.63
C ALA A 26 6.54 6.87 3.67
N TYR A 27 6.25 6.14 2.59
CA TYR A 27 5.21 6.49 1.63
C TYR A 27 3.82 6.42 2.25
N TRP A 28 3.53 5.38 3.04
CA TRP A 28 2.27 5.31 3.78
C TRP A 28 2.10 6.50 4.73
N CYS A 29 3.18 6.94 5.38
CA CYS A 29 3.15 8.15 6.21
C CYS A 29 2.75 9.40 5.42
N ARG A 30 3.30 9.54 4.22
CA ARG A 30 2.93 10.61 3.28
C ARG A 30 1.46 10.51 2.90
N CYS A 31 0.96 9.30 2.65
CA CYS A 31 -0.45 9.06 2.37
C CYS A 31 -1.35 9.54 3.52
N LEU A 32 -1.03 9.19 4.77
CA LEU A 32 -1.78 9.65 5.94
C LEU A 32 -1.74 11.17 6.10
N ARG A 33 -0.59 11.80 5.89
CA ARG A 33 -0.44 13.27 5.94
C ARG A 33 -1.38 13.97 4.95
N TYR A 34 -1.62 13.36 3.78
CA TYR A 34 -2.45 13.93 2.71
C TYR A 34 -3.87 13.39 2.65
N ALA A 35 -4.23 12.39 3.45
CA ALA A 35 -5.56 11.80 3.48
C ALA A 35 -6.70 12.83 3.65
N PRO A 36 -6.58 13.90 4.49
CA PRO A 36 -7.59 14.95 4.57
C PRO A 36 -7.80 15.72 3.26
N LEU A 37 -6.73 15.97 2.49
CA LEU A 37 -6.82 16.65 1.19
C LEU A 37 -7.45 15.74 0.13
N CYS A 38 -7.12 14.45 0.16
CA CYS A 38 -7.74 13.43 -0.69
C CYS A 38 -9.26 13.36 -0.46
N GLY A 39 -9.72 13.50 0.79
CA GLY A 39 -11.14 13.59 1.11
C GLY A 39 -11.88 14.76 0.45
N ARG A 40 -11.14 15.82 0.09
CA ARG A 40 -11.67 17.02 -0.58
C ARG A 40 -11.47 17.00 -2.11
N GLY A 41 -11.03 15.86 -2.67
CA GLY A 41 -10.81 15.70 -4.12
C GLY A 41 -9.46 16.22 -4.64
N ARG A 42 -8.56 16.69 -3.77
CA ARG A 42 -7.21 17.16 -4.13
C ARG A 42 -6.16 16.22 -3.58
N CYS A 43 -6.05 15.01 -4.14
CA CYS A 43 -5.16 13.98 -3.60
C CYS A 43 -3.77 14.04 -4.27
N PRO A 44 -2.70 14.46 -3.58
CA PRO A 44 -1.34 14.52 -4.14
C PRO A 44 -0.60 13.19 -4.05
N VAL A 45 -1.25 12.14 -3.56
CA VAL A 45 -0.70 10.78 -3.41
C VAL A 45 -1.50 9.80 -4.27
N ASP A 46 -0.85 8.72 -4.66
CA ASP A 46 -1.45 7.70 -5.49
C ASP A 46 -2.14 6.64 -4.64
N ALA A 47 -3.43 6.42 -4.84
CA ALA A 47 -4.19 5.45 -4.04
C ALA A 47 -3.64 4.01 -4.20
N THR A 48 -3.12 3.66 -5.37
CA THR A 48 -2.50 2.36 -5.65
C THR A 48 -1.19 2.21 -4.90
N ALA A 49 -0.32 3.23 -4.94
CA ALA A 49 0.92 3.22 -4.17
C ALA A 49 0.65 3.25 -2.65
N CYS A 50 -0.39 3.96 -2.20
CA CYS A 50 -0.81 3.94 -0.80
C CYS A 50 -1.31 2.56 -0.38
N ALA A 51 -2.07 1.87 -1.23
CA ALA A 51 -2.51 0.50 -0.97
C ALA A 51 -1.30 -0.46 -0.90
N ALA A 52 -0.38 -0.39 -1.87
CA ALA A 52 0.83 -1.21 -1.86
C ALA A 52 1.75 -0.88 -0.67
N ALA A 53 1.80 0.36 -0.20
CA ALA A 53 2.66 0.76 0.93
C ALA A 53 2.14 0.29 2.30
N LEU A 54 0.82 0.12 2.44
CA LEU A 54 0.16 -0.15 3.71
C LEU A 54 0.64 -1.44 4.41
N PRO A 55 0.77 -2.60 3.73
CA PRO A 55 1.25 -3.85 4.34
C PRO A 55 2.54 -3.73 5.16
N ALA A 56 3.44 -2.82 4.79
CA ALA A 56 4.71 -2.61 5.51
C ALA A 56 4.49 -2.15 6.97
N VAL A 57 3.42 -1.41 7.27
CA VAL A 57 3.14 -0.88 8.61
C VAL A 57 2.05 -1.64 9.36
N LEU A 58 1.47 -2.68 8.75
CA LEU A 58 0.39 -3.45 9.38
C LEU A 58 0.90 -4.32 10.51
N ALA A 59 0.31 -4.12 11.68
CA ALA A 59 0.42 -5.00 12.83
C ALA A 59 -0.71 -6.06 12.80
N ALA A 60 -1.00 -6.64 11.64
CA ALA A 60 -2.05 -7.65 11.49
C ALA A 60 -1.48 -9.05 11.78
N TRP A 61 -2.11 -9.78 12.69
CA TRP A 61 -1.85 -11.19 12.95
C TRP A 61 -2.88 -12.03 12.20
N GLY A 62 -2.45 -13.09 11.51
CA GLY A 62 -3.35 -14.11 10.93
C GLY A 62 -3.96 -13.70 9.58
N SER A 63 -3.30 -14.16 8.52
CA SER A 63 -3.76 -14.75 7.24
C SER A 63 -5.09 -14.38 6.54
N LEU A 64 -5.89 -13.44 7.02
CA LEU A 64 -7.28 -13.35 6.63
C LEU A 64 -7.76 -11.90 6.48
N VAL A 65 -7.23 -11.21 5.47
CA VAL A 65 -7.73 -9.89 5.06
C VAL A 65 -9.04 -10.07 4.28
N ARG A 66 -10.19 -9.95 4.97
CA ARG A 66 -11.54 -10.18 4.41
C ARG A 66 -12.24 -8.86 4.05
N ALA A 67 -13.03 -8.86 2.96
CA ALA A 67 -14.01 -7.85 2.53
C ALA A 67 -13.60 -6.37 2.75
N ASN A 68 -13.10 -5.73 1.69
CA ASN A 68 -12.38 -4.45 1.70
C ASN A 68 -11.06 -4.58 2.47
N PHE A 69 -9.96 -4.75 1.72
CA PHE A 69 -8.66 -5.19 2.22
C PHE A 69 -8.11 -4.42 3.43
N TYR A 70 -8.64 -3.23 3.71
CA TYR A 70 -8.20 -2.41 4.83
C TYR A 70 -9.35 -1.94 5.71
N VAL A 71 -10.32 -2.81 5.99
CA VAL A 71 -11.46 -2.49 6.87
C VAL A 71 -11.04 -1.91 8.22
N PHE A 72 -9.88 -2.29 8.75
CA PHE A 72 -9.31 -1.71 9.98
C PHE A 72 -8.95 -0.22 9.86
N LEU A 73 -8.85 0.34 8.65
CA LEU A 73 -8.67 1.78 8.43
C LEU A 73 -9.98 2.56 8.49
N ARG A 74 -11.14 1.88 8.47
CA ARG A 74 -12.44 2.55 8.46
C ARG A 74 -12.63 3.28 9.79
N GLY A 75 -12.83 4.60 9.73
CA GLY A 75 -12.93 5.47 10.90
C GLY A 75 -11.60 6.07 11.38
N GLU A 76 -10.46 5.49 10.97
CA GLU A 76 -9.11 6.01 11.29
C GLU A 76 -8.65 7.08 10.29
N VAL A 77 -9.16 7.04 9.07
CA VAL A 77 -8.85 7.99 8.00
C VAL A 77 -10.13 8.52 7.35
N PRO A 78 -10.08 9.68 6.67
CA PRO A 78 -11.24 10.21 5.95
C PRO A 78 -11.86 9.16 5.01
N GLU A 79 -13.18 9.02 5.05
CA GLU A 79 -13.90 7.93 4.39
C GLU A 79 -13.60 7.81 2.89
N ARG A 80 -13.56 8.95 2.18
CA ARG A 80 -13.21 8.97 0.76
C ARG A 80 -11.80 8.46 0.47
N PHE A 81 -10.84 8.76 1.34
CA PHE A 81 -9.47 8.26 1.22
C PHE A 81 -9.44 6.75 1.49
N TYR A 82 -10.10 6.30 2.56
CA TYR A 82 -10.29 4.87 2.85
C TYR A 82 -10.88 4.12 1.66
N LEU A 83 -11.99 4.59 1.09
CA LEU A 83 -12.65 3.94 -0.05
C LEU A 83 -11.74 3.87 -1.29
N ALA A 84 -10.97 4.93 -1.55
CA ALA A 84 -10.03 4.94 -2.67
C ALA A 84 -8.91 3.90 -2.49
N VAL A 85 -8.30 3.84 -1.30
CA VAL A 85 -7.25 2.87 -0.98
C VAL A 85 -7.80 1.45 -0.96
N ALA A 86 -8.95 1.22 -0.33
CA ALA A 86 -9.59 -0.10 -0.29
C ALA A 86 -9.95 -0.61 -1.69
N LYS A 87 -10.50 0.27 -2.55
CA LYS A 87 -10.79 -0.08 -3.95
C LYS A 87 -9.51 -0.40 -4.75
N ALA A 88 -8.44 0.36 -4.53
CA ALA A 88 -7.16 0.11 -5.19
C ALA A 88 -6.57 -1.23 -4.75
N ALA A 89 -6.56 -1.50 -3.44
CA ALA A 89 -6.12 -2.76 -2.86
C ALA A 89 -6.90 -3.95 -3.41
N SER A 90 -8.22 -3.83 -3.51
CA SER A 90 -9.07 -4.87 -4.09
C SER A 90 -8.69 -5.19 -5.52
N ARG A 91 -8.24 -4.23 -6.31
CA ARG A 91 -7.79 -4.49 -7.67
C ARG A 91 -6.40 -5.12 -7.71
N LEU A 92 -5.49 -4.67 -6.85
CA LEU A 92 -4.11 -5.16 -6.81
C LEU A 92 -4.04 -6.61 -6.34
N PHE A 93 -4.75 -6.94 -5.26
CA PHE A 93 -4.53 -8.20 -4.53
C PHE A 93 -5.65 -9.23 -4.70
N THR A 94 -6.66 -8.99 -5.56
CA THR A 94 -7.78 -9.93 -5.73
C THR A 94 -7.34 -11.32 -6.17
N HIS A 95 -6.21 -11.43 -6.88
CA HIS A 95 -5.69 -12.70 -7.38
C HIS A 95 -5.05 -13.55 -6.26
N LEU A 96 -4.63 -12.91 -5.16
CA LEU A 96 -4.11 -13.60 -3.98
C LEU A 96 -5.22 -14.06 -3.03
N ALA A 97 -6.46 -13.61 -3.24
CA ALA A 97 -7.57 -13.88 -2.33
C ALA A 97 -8.11 -15.31 -2.54
N GLN A 98 -7.68 -16.24 -1.69
CA GLN A 98 -8.23 -17.59 -1.62
C GLN A 98 -9.32 -17.63 -0.54
N ASP A 99 -10.53 -18.07 -0.90
CA ASP A 99 -11.70 -18.10 -0.01
C ASP A 99 -12.00 -16.77 0.71
N GLY A 100 -11.62 -15.65 0.07
CA GLY A 100 -11.81 -14.30 0.61
C GLY A 100 -10.69 -13.82 1.55
N TYR A 101 -9.53 -14.45 1.50
CA TYR A 101 -8.43 -14.22 2.42
C TYR A 101 -7.05 -14.24 1.76
N ILE A 102 -6.08 -13.53 2.34
CA ILE A 102 -4.70 -13.45 1.85
C ILE A 102 -3.72 -13.67 3.01
N LEU A 103 -2.75 -14.57 2.80
CA LEU A 103 -1.62 -14.74 3.72
C LEU A 103 -0.82 -13.45 3.82
N TYR A 104 -0.45 -13.05 5.04
CA TYR A 104 0.27 -11.80 5.24
C TYR A 104 1.59 -11.78 4.46
N GLU A 105 2.24 -12.94 4.33
CA GLU A 105 3.49 -13.08 3.60
C GLU A 105 3.36 -12.84 2.10
N ASP A 106 2.33 -13.40 1.48
CA ASP A 106 2.03 -13.19 0.06
C ASP A 106 1.64 -11.73 -0.18
N LEU A 107 0.85 -11.15 0.74
CA LEU A 107 0.46 -9.76 0.68
C LEU A 107 1.68 -8.83 0.75
N VAL A 108 2.60 -9.03 1.68
CA VAL A 108 3.78 -8.16 1.85
C VAL A 108 4.71 -8.28 0.64
N THR A 109 4.95 -9.51 0.17
CA THR A 109 5.85 -9.76 -0.96
C THR A 109 5.30 -9.14 -2.24
N GLU A 110 4.03 -9.40 -2.57
CA GLU A 110 3.39 -8.84 -3.76
C GLU A 110 3.28 -7.32 -3.68
N ALA A 111 2.93 -6.80 -2.49
CA ALA A 111 2.86 -5.35 -2.29
C ALA A 111 4.21 -4.65 -2.47
N ALA A 112 5.32 -5.29 -2.08
CA ALA A 112 6.66 -4.75 -2.31
C ALA A 112 7.00 -4.68 -3.80
N ILE A 113 6.69 -5.74 -4.57
CA ILE A 113 6.88 -5.77 -6.03
C ILE A 113 6.06 -4.65 -6.69
N LEU A 114 4.76 -4.60 -6.39
CA LEU A 114 3.86 -3.59 -6.95
C LEU A 114 4.23 -2.17 -6.55
N PHE A 115 4.68 -1.97 -5.31
CA PHE A 115 5.15 -0.66 -4.84
C PHE A 115 6.35 -0.19 -5.66
N LEU A 116 7.33 -1.06 -5.93
CA LEU A 116 8.47 -0.75 -6.78
C LEU A 116 8.05 -0.45 -8.22
N GLU A 117 7.12 -1.21 -8.80
CA GLU A 117 6.62 -0.95 -10.15
C GLU A 117 5.90 0.40 -10.26
N VAL A 118 4.99 0.69 -9.33
CA VAL A 118 4.20 1.93 -9.33
C VAL A 118 5.08 3.15 -9.04
N SER A 119 6.07 3.01 -8.16
CA SER A 119 7.02 4.09 -7.85
C SER A 119 8.01 4.33 -9.01
N ARG A 120 8.53 3.28 -9.66
CA ARG A 120 9.48 3.41 -10.78
C ARG A 120 8.86 3.97 -12.04
N ARG A 121 7.59 3.65 -12.35
CA ARG A 121 6.85 4.27 -13.47
C ARG A 121 6.74 5.80 -13.35
N LYS A 122 6.92 6.36 -12.15
CA LYS A 122 6.92 7.82 -11.91
C LYS A 122 8.31 8.45 -11.95
N VAL A 123 9.38 7.66 -11.79
CA VAL A 123 10.77 8.14 -11.81
C VAL A 123 11.37 8.07 -13.21
N TYR A 124 10.96 7.08 -14.02
CA TYR A 124 11.37 6.94 -15.42
C TYR A 124 10.14 6.75 -16.30
N PRO A 125 9.54 7.83 -16.87
CA PRO A 125 8.65 7.64 -18.01
C PRO A 125 9.45 6.92 -19.11
N PRO A 126 8.87 5.94 -19.83
CA PRO A 126 9.53 5.38 -21.00
C PRO A 126 9.86 6.54 -21.96
N PRO A 127 11.04 6.54 -22.62
CA PRO A 127 11.37 7.57 -23.58
C PRO A 127 10.24 7.65 -24.60
N THR A 128 9.67 8.85 -24.76
CA THR A 128 8.64 9.09 -25.77
C THR A 128 9.21 8.65 -27.12
N PRO A 129 8.53 7.77 -27.88
CA PRO A 129 9.02 7.39 -29.19
C PRO A 129 9.20 8.66 -30.01
N ALA A 130 10.42 8.87 -30.52
CA ALA A 130 10.72 9.97 -31.41
C ALA A 130 9.75 9.90 -32.59
N THR A 131 8.95 10.94 -32.76
CA THR A 131 8.04 11.05 -33.89
C THR A 131 8.89 11.10 -35.17
N PRO A 132 8.61 10.25 -36.18
CA PRO A 132 9.36 10.24 -37.43
C PRO A 132 9.17 11.53 -38.24
#